data_AF-A0A2G8SBW7-F1
#
_entry.id   AF-A0A2G8SBW7-F1
#
_cell.length_a   1.000
_cell.length_b   1.000
_cell.length_c   1.000
_cell.angle_alpha   90.00
_cell.angle_beta   90.00
_cell.angle_gamma   90.00
#
_symmetry.space_group_name_H-M   'P 1'
#
loop_
_entity.id
_entity.type
_entity.pdbx_description
1 polymer ?
#
loop_
_entity_poly.entity_id
_entity_poly.type
_entity_poly.pdbx_seq_one_letter_code
_entity_poly.pdbx_strand_id
1 'polypeptide(L)'
;MKNGGVDTRDEVIQSFILWWTIFLTSTSLFSMPVPADTSSSSNAVIHIHIPAPAPEPEPAPPLSEEEAAHYYAGLPTRPRLLARTSTTPWVPPPSPGPHAHLRYKRKQFSAVGIGDHALAPMWERPVAPKVVAYLNERGVNWTSVDVVRIWEEGEAGEEGTTPAPVVLWIGVAPRSLARDDAHAAAFGCLEILRGFGVTDVEVEIRE
;
A
#
# COMPACT_ATOMS: atom_id res chain seq x y z
N MET A 1 -29.83 -25.16 20.13
CA MET A 1 -29.84 -24.37 18.88
C MET A 1 -28.83 -23.24 19.05
N LYS A 2 -27.68 -23.31 18.37
CA LYS A 2 -26.69 -22.23 18.36
C LYS A 2 -26.99 -21.37 17.14
N ASN A 3 -27.45 -20.15 17.37
CA ASN A 3 -27.66 -19.16 16.32
C ASN A 3 -26.28 -18.70 15.84
N GLY A 4 -25.86 -19.20 14.67
CA GLY A 4 -24.71 -18.66 13.94
C GLY A 4 -25.12 -17.32 13.33
N GLY A 5 -24.83 -16.23 14.04
CA GLY A 5 -24.83 -14.91 13.43
C GLY A 5 -23.63 -14.84 12.51
N VAL A 6 -23.88 -14.73 11.20
CA VAL A 6 -22.85 -14.36 10.23
C VAL A 6 -22.44 -12.93 10.59
N ASP A 7 -21.16 -12.75 10.93
CA ASP A 7 -20.59 -11.44 11.22
C ASP A 7 -20.65 -10.61 9.94
N THR A 8 -21.27 -9.43 9.99
CA THR A 8 -21.39 -8.50 8.85
C THR A 8 -20.03 -8.15 8.25
N ARG A 9 -18.94 -8.36 9.01
CA ARG A 9 -17.55 -8.21 8.55
C ARG A 9 -17.12 -9.30 7.57
N ASP A 10 -17.64 -10.52 7.70
CA ASP A 10 -17.36 -11.62 6.76
C ASP A 10 -18.07 -11.40 5.41
N GLU A 11 -19.25 -10.76 5.41
CA GLU A 11 -19.98 -10.41 4.17
C GLU A 11 -19.30 -9.28 3.39
N VAL A 12 -18.70 -8.30 4.06
CA VAL A 12 -17.89 -7.26 3.40
C VAL A 12 -16.68 -7.89 2.73
N ILE A 13 -15.98 -8.80 3.41
CA ILE A 13 -14.86 -9.56 2.84
C ILE A 13 -15.32 -10.33 1.59
N GLN A 14 -16.44 -11.06 1.64
CA GLN A 14 -16.94 -11.82 0.49
C GLN A 14 -17.43 -10.94 -0.66
N SER A 15 -18.07 -9.79 -0.37
CA SER A 15 -18.64 -8.90 -1.38
C SER A 15 -17.57 -8.22 -2.26
N PHE A 16 -16.40 -7.90 -1.68
CA PHE A 16 -15.29 -7.32 -2.41
C PHE A 16 -14.41 -8.38 -3.12
N ILE A 17 -14.27 -9.59 -2.55
CA ILE A 17 -13.61 -10.74 -3.22
C ILE A 17 -14.38 -11.19 -4.47
N LEU A 18 -15.72 -11.15 -4.46
CA LEU A 18 -16.56 -11.53 -5.60
C LEU A 18 -16.46 -10.57 -6.80
N TRP A 19 -16.13 -9.29 -6.58
CA TRP A 19 -15.84 -8.35 -7.67
C TRP A 19 -14.49 -8.59 -8.35
N TRP A 20 -13.55 -9.20 -7.63
CA TRP A 20 -12.22 -9.55 -8.13
C TRP A 20 -12.28 -10.67 -9.20
N THR A 21 -13.22 -11.62 -9.08
CA THR A 21 -13.36 -12.77 -9.99
C THR A 21 -13.91 -12.43 -11.38
N ILE A 22 -14.60 -11.29 -11.55
CA ILE A 22 -15.31 -10.95 -12.80
C ILE A 22 -14.36 -10.44 -13.91
N PHE A 23 -13.12 -10.02 -13.58
CA PHE A 23 -12.22 -9.36 -14.53
C PHE A 23 -11.23 -10.29 -15.29
N LEU A 24 -11.30 -11.60 -15.12
CA LEU A 24 -10.21 -12.52 -15.53
C LEU A 24 -10.55 -13.55 -16.61
N THR A 25 -11.34 -13.17 -17.63
CA THR A 25 -11.42 -13.98 -18.87
C THR A 25 -10.98 -13.18 -20.09
N SER A 26 -9.67 -13.06 -20.28
CA SER A 26 -9.11 -12.94 -21.64
C SER A 26 -7.61 -13.29 -21.68
N THR A 27 -7.34 -14.52 -22.15
CA THR A 27 -6.22 -15.02 -23.02
C THR A 27 -4.82 -14.39 -22.90
N SER A 28 -3.69 -15.08 -23.02
CA SER A 28 -3.33 -16.44 -23.44
C SER A 28 -1.84 -16.66 -23.10
N LEU A 29 -1.46 -17.94 -23.05
CA LEU A 29 -0.15 -18.51 -22.76
C LEU A 29 0.98 -17.99 -23.66
N PHE A 30 2.09 -17.56 -23.05
CA PHE A 30 3.39 -17.50 -23.72
C PHE A 30 4.42 -18.29 -22.90
N SER A 31 4.98 -19.32 -23.53
CA SER A 31 6.05 -20.17 -23.01
C SER A 31 7.40 -19.58 -23.42
N MET A 32 8.33 -19.43 -22.48
CA MET A 32 9.72 -19.07 -22.76
C MET A 32 10.68 -19.97 -21.95
N PRO A 33 11.85 -20.34 -22.52
CA PRO A 33 12.72 -21.39 -22.00
C PRO A 33 13.82 -20.88 -21.07
N VAL A 34 14.25 -21.76 -20.16
CA VAL A 34 15.32 -21.60 -19.18
C VAL A 34 16.70 -21.68 -19.84
N PRO A 35 17.66 -20.79 -19.53
CA PRO A 35 19.08 -21.02 -19.78
C PRO A 35 19.84 -21.40 -18.50
N ALA A 36 20.78 -22.33 -18.66
CA ALA A 36 21.55 -23.01 -17.63
C ALA A 36 22.77 -22.24 -17.13
N ASP A 37 23.15 -22.56 -15.89
CA ASP A 37 24.33 -22.11 -15.15
C ASP A 37 25.65 -22.42 -15.86
N THR A 38 26.66 -21.55 -15.67
CA THR A 38 28.05 -22.00 -15.62
C THR A 38 28.85 -21.15 -14.62
N SER A 39 29.50 -21.85 -13.70
CA SER A 39 30.34 -21.34 -12.61
C SER A 39 31.62 -20.64 -13.09
N SER A 40 32.13 -19.69 -12.31
CA SER A 40 33.58 -19.55 -12.11
C SER A 40 33.89 -18.90 -10.76
N SER A 41 34.53 -19.65 -9.88
CA SER A 41 34.96 -19.22 -8.54
C SER A 41 36.35 -18.61 -8.64
N SER A 42 36.55 -17.42 -8.06
CA SER A 42 37.86 -16.78 -7.91
C SER A 42 38.00 -16.24 -6.49
N ASN A 43 38.93 -16.84 -5.75
CA ASN A 43 39.25 -16.46 -4.37
C ASN A 43 40.12 -15.20 -4.36
N ALA A 44 39.58 -14.08 -3.87
CA ALA A 44 40.35 -12.88 -3.52
C ALA A 44 40.21 -12.60 -2.02
N VAL A 45 41.34 -12.46 -1.34
CA VAL A 45 41.44 -12.14 0.09
C VAL A 45 41.04 -10.68 0.29
N ILE A 46 39.90 -10.43 0.95
CA ILE A 46 39.36 -9.09 1.19
C ILE A 46 39.90 -8.58 2.54
N HIS A 47 40.71 -7.52 2.50
CA HIS A 47 41.06 -6.74 3.68
C HIS A 47 39.79 -6.01 4.18
N ILE A 48 39.26 -6.42 5.33
CA ILE A 48 38.04 -5.86 5.90
C ILE A 48 38.35 -4.48 6.49
N HIS A 49 38.07 -3.42 5.73
CA HIS A 49 37.89 -2.10 6.31
C HIS A 49 36.49 -2.06 6.91
N ILE A 50 36.37 -1.87 8.23
CA ILE A 50 35.08 -1.68 8.90
C ILE A 50 34.69 -0.21 8.70
N PRO A 51 33.74 0.13 7.81
CA PRO A 51 33.22 1.49 7.76
C PRO A 51 32.46 1.79 9.05
N ALA A 52 32.63 3.01 9.56
CA ALA A 52 31.86 3.52 10.70
C ALA A 52 30.35 3.31 10.47
N PRO A 53 29.56 3.04 11.53
CA PRO A 53 28.12 2.84 11.39
C PRO A 53 27.51 4.05 10.66
N ALA A 54 26.80 3.77 9.57
CA ALA A 54 26.04 4.79 8.85
C ALA A 54 25.08 5.48 9.84
N PRO A 55 24.86 6.80 9.71
CA PRO A 55 23.87 7.48 10.53
C PRO A 55 22.53 6.75 10.38
N GLU A 56 21.94 6.37 11.51
CA GLU A 56 20.60 5.77 11.54
C GLU A 56 19.64 6.67 10.73
N PRO A 57 18.78 6.09 9.88
CA PRO A 57 17.82 6.87 9.12
C PRO A 57 16.96 7.67 10.10
N GLU A 58 16.97 9.00 9.97
CA GLU A 58 16.17 9.86 10.83
C GLU A 58 14.70 9.42 10.76
N PRO A 59 13.99 9.37 11.90
CA PRO A 59 12.58 9.02 11.92
C PRO A 59 11.82 9.98 11.00
N ALA A 60 10.94 9.42 10.16
CA ALA A 60 10.13 10.21 9.24
C ALA A 60 9.42 11.35 10.00
N PRO A 61 9.36 12.57 9.44
CA PRO A 61 8.72 13.69 10.12
C PRO A 61 7.26 13.35 10.42
N PRO A 62 6.72 13.80 11.57
CA PRO A 62 5.33 13.57 11.90
C PRO A 62 4.44 14.14 10.80
N LEU A 63 3.42 13.37 10.41
CA LEU A 63 2.45 13.76 9.38
C LEU A 63 1.92 15.16 9.67
N SER A 64 2.12 16.10 8.75
CA SER A 64 1.67 17.49 8.94
C SER A 64 0.14 17.59 8.80
N GLU A 65 -0.46 18.62 9.39
CA GLU A 65 -1.91 18.83 9.26
C GLU A 65 -2.33 19.17 7.82
N GLU A 66 -1.48 19.91 7.11
CA GLU A 66 -1.69 20.26 5.71
C GLU A 66 -1.66 19.01 4.82
N GLU A 67 -0.66 18.15 5.01
CA GLU A 67 -0.57 16.86 4.32
C GLU A 67 -1.76 15.97 4.65
N ALA A 68 -2.13 15.84 5.93
CA ALA A 68 -3.29 15.04 6.32
C ALA A 68 -4.59 15.48 5.60
N ALA A 69 -4.77 16.78 5.42
CA ALA A 69 -5.95 17.36 4.76
C ALA A 69 -5.90 17.31 3.23
N HIS A 70 -4.70 17.29 2.63
CA HIS A 70 -4.52 17.52 1.20
C HIS A 70 -3.84 16.39 0.42
N TYR A 71 -3.34 15.36 1.11
CA TYR A 71 -2.68 14.22 0.47
C TYR A 71 -3.55 13.60 -0.64
N TYR A 72 -4.84 13.38 -0.38
CA TYR A 72 -5.78 12.83 -1.37
C TYR A 72 -6.70 13.87 -2.03
N ALA A 73 -6.31 15.15 -2.08
CA ALA A 73 -7.17 16.22 -2.61
C ALA A 73 -7.59 16.03 -4.09
N GLY A 74 -6.83 15.23 -4.85
CA GLY A 74 -7.12 14.84 -6.24
C GLY A 74 -8.15 13.70 -6.39
N LEU A 75 -8.63 13.09 -5.30
CA LEU A 75 -9.72 12.10 -5.31
C LEU A 75 -11.08 12.78 -5.08
N PRO A 76 -12.21 12.25 -5.61
CA PRO A 76 -13.52 12.86 -5.43
C PRO A 76 -13.96 13.02 -3.96
N THR A 77 -13.67 12.01 -3.13
CA THR A 77 -14.06 11.99 -1.72
C THR A 77 -13.10 12.76 -0.81
N ARG A 78 -11.89 13.08 -1.30
CA ARG A 78 -10.81 13.78 -0.56
C ARG A 78 -10.65 13.24 0.87
N PRO A 79 -10.42 11.93 1.04
CA PRO A 79 -10.30 11.35 2.36
C PRO A 79 -9.10 11.95 3.09
N ARG A 80 -9.18 11.98 4.42
CA ARG A 80 -8.12 12.52 5.27
C ARG A 80 -7.08 11.43 5.50
N LEU A 81 -5.80 11.74 5.28
CA LEU A 81 -4.71 10.82 5.58
C LEU A 81 -4.45 10.83 7.09
N LEU A 82 -4.40 9.64 7.69
CA LEU A 82 -4.05 9.47 9.11
C LEU A 82 -2.63 8.96 9.29
N ALA A 83 -2.16 8.08 8.41
CA ALA A 83 -0.81 7.53 8.46
C ALA A 83 -0.38 7.05 7.08
N ARG A 84 0.93 7.13 6.80
CA ARG A 84 1.57 6.48 5.66
C ARG A 84 2.97 6.01 6.03
N THR A 85 3.44 4.93 5.42
CA THR A 85 4.78 4.38 5.67
C THR A 85 5.82 4.84 4.64
N SER A 86 5.39 5.50 3.57
CA SER A 86 6.30 6.04 2.55
C SER A 86 7.22 7.09 3.14
N THR A 87 8.50 7.05 2.76
CA THR A 87 9.49 8.06 3.12
C THR A 87 9.56 9.21 2.12
N THR A 88 8.86 9.09 0.98
CA THR A 88 8.81 10.14 -0.05
C THR A 88 8.15 11.39 0.55
N PRO A 89 8.82 12.56 0.55
CA PRO A 89 8.20 13.79 1.06
C PRO A 89 6.95 14.16 0.25
N TRP A 90 5.87 14.48 0.94
CA TRP A 90 4.71 15.07 0.28
C TRP A 90 5.00 16.52 -0.08
N VAL A 91 4.66 16.92 -1.30
CA VAL A 91 4.86 18.28 -1.80
C VAL A 91 3.50 18.94 -1.98
N PRO A 92 3.20 20.04 -1.26
CA PRO A 92 1.98 20.79 -1.48
C PRO A 92 1.98 21.39 -2.90
N PRO A 93 0.81 21.57 -3.53
CA PRO A 93 0.73 22.20 -4.83
C PRO A 93 1.31 23.64 -4.78
N PRO A 94 1.97 24.11 -5.85
CA PRO A 94 2.64 25.41 -5.83
C PRO A 94 1.67 26.59 -5.62
N SER A 95 1.89 27.29 -4.50
CA SER A 95 1.28 28.54 -3.98
C SER A 95 -0.15 28.47 -3.40
N PRO A 96 -0.37 29.05 -2.21
CA PRO A 96 -1.69 29.45 -1.75
C PRO A 96 -2.26 30.54 -2.66
N GLY A 97 -3.54 30.42 -3.02
CA GLY A 97 -4.27 31.41 -3.82
C GLY A 97 -5.73 31.00 -4.04
N PRO A 98 -6.58 31.88 -4.59
CA PRO A 98 -8.03 31.66 -4.74
C PRO A 98 -8.44 30.40 -5.54
N HIS A 99 -7.47 29.72 -6.17
CA HIS A 99 -7.67 28.56 -7.02
C HIS A 99 -6.72 27.39 -6.70
N ALA A 100 -6.11 27.35 -5.51
CA ALA A 100 -5.20 26.26 -5.13
C ALA A 100 -5.86 24.87 -5.25
N HIS A 101 -7.16 24.79 -4.94
CA HIS A 101 -7.95 23.55 -5.11
C HIS A 101 -8.11 23.09 -6.58
N LEU A 102 -7.97 23.99 -7.55
CA LEU A 102 -7.98 23.67 -8.99
C LEU A 102 -6.59 23.26 -9.51
N ARG A 103 -5.59 23.20 -8.64
CA ARG A 103 -4.20 22.86 -8.99
C ARG A 103 -3.76 21.50 -8.46
N TYR A 104 -4.59 20.81 -7.67
CA TYR A 104 -4.37 19.40 -7.39
C TYR A 104 -4.58 18.61 -8.68
N LYS A 105 -3.54 17.88 -9.09
CA LYS A 105 -3.69 16.90 -10.16
C LYS A 105 -4.73 15.87 -9.75
N ARG A 106 -5.53 15.42 -10.71
CA ARG A 106 -6.47 14.33 -10.46
C ARG A 106 -5.68 13.09 -10.05
N LYS A 107 -6.12 12.45 -8.97
CA LYS A 107 -5.57 11.15 -8.58
C LYS A 107 -6.36 10.04 -9.26
N GLN A 108 -5.63 9.06 -9.76
CA GLN A 108 -6.16 7.84 -10.32
C GLN A 108 -5.69 6.67 -9.47
N PHE A 109 -6.46 5.59 -9.48
CA PHE A 109 -6.06 4.36 -8.83
C PHE A 109 -6.54 3.15 -9.61
N SER A 110 -5.80 2.05 -9.47
CA SER A 110 -6.13 0.76 -10.07
C SER A 110 -5.84 -0.37 -9.09
N ALA A 111 -6.57 -1.47 -9.22
CA ALA A 111 -6.24 -2.70 -8.51
C ALA A 111 -4.91 -3.27 -9.03
N VAL A 112 -4.22 -4.02 -8.17
CA VAL A 112 -2.99 -4.73 -8.56
C VAL A 112 -3.35 -6.10 -9.14
N GLY A 113 -3.01 -6.33 -10.40
CA GLY A 113 -3.30 -7.59 -11.10
C GLY A 113 -2.36 -8.73 -10.74
N ILE A 114 -2.82 -9.97 -10.94
CA ILE A 114 -1.97 -11.16 -10.84
C ILE A 114 -0.90 -11.08 -11.95
N GLY A 115 0.37 -11.06 -11.57
CA GLY A 115 1.51 -10.91 -12.48
C GLY A 115 2.19 -9.54 -12.41
N ASP A 116 1.52 -8.53 -11.84
CA ASP A 116 2.07 -7.17 -11.72
C ASP A 116 2.89 -6.95 -10.45
N HIS A 117 2.68 -7.80 -9.44
CA HIS A 117 3.31 -7.66 -8.12
C HIS A 117 3.28 -8.97 -7.32
N ALA A 118 4.29 -9.20 -6.49
CA ALA A 118 4.41 -10.40 -5.65
C ALA A 118 3.27 -10.55 -4.63
N LEU A 119 2.66 -9.44 -4.20
CA LEU A 119 1.53 -9.43 -3.28
C LEU A 119 0.24 -10.00 -3.89
N ALA A 120 0.00 -9.78 -5.19
CA ALA A 120 -1.27 -10.14 -5.83
C ALA A 120 -1.64 -11.64 -5.68
N PRO A 121 -0.76 -12.62 -5.98
CA PRO A 121 -1.12 -14.04 -5.85
C PRO A 121 -1.34 -14.50 -4.41
N MET A 122 -0.86 -13.74 -3.42
CA MET A 122 -0.92 -14.11 -2.00
C MET A 122 -1.85 -13.21 -1.17
N TRP A 123 -2.45 -12.19 -1.79
CA TRP A 123 -3.32 -11.23 -1.12
C TRP A 123 -4.50 -11.94 -0.47
N GLU A 124 -5.33 -12.60 -1.27
CA GLU A 124 -6.51 -13.34 -0.80
C GLU A 124 -6.17 -14.35 0.28
N ARG A 125 -5.10 -15.13 0.06
CA ARG A 125 -4.55 -16.05 1.04
C ARG A 125 -3.04 -16.15 0.86
N PRO A 126 -2.23 -16.01 1.92
CA PRO A 126 -2.62 -15.86 3.33
C PRO A 126 -2.63 -14.41 3.86
N VAL A 127 -2.36 -13.39 3.05
CA VAL A 127 -1.98 -12.06 3.56
C VAL A 127 -3.16 -11.26 4.13
N ALA A 128 -4.21 -11.04 3.36
CA ALA A 128 -5.37 -10.22 3.76
C ALA A 128 -6.00 -10.69 5.08
N PRO A 129 -6.21 -12.01 5.32
CA PRO A 129 -6.70 -12.48 6.62
C PRO A 129 -5.81 -12.11 7.79
N LYS A 130 -4.48 -12.10 7.62
CA LYS A 130 -3.56 -11.69 8.71
C LYS A 130 -3.61 -10.20 8.97
N VAL A 131 -3.69 -9.38 7.92
CA VAL A 131 -3.85 -7.92 8.05
C VAL A 131 -5.15 -7.60 8.78
N VAL A 132 -6.27 -8.22 8.37
CA VAL A 132 -7.58 -8.01 9.01
C VAL A 132 -7.56 -8.48 10.46
N ALA A 133 -6.99 -9.66 10.75
CA ALA A 133 -6.87 -10.16 12.12
C ALA A 133 -6.08 -9.18 12.99
N TYR A 134 -4.95 -8.67 12.49
CA TYR A 134 -4.15 -7.67 13.18
C TYR A 134 -4.93 -6.37 13.45
N LEU A 135 -5.63 -5.82 12.46
CA LEU A 135 -6.45 -4.61 12.64
C LEU A 135 -7.54 -4.82 13.71
N ASN A 136 -8.18 -6.00 13.70
CA ASN A 136 -9.19 -6.35 14.69
C ASN A 136 -8.60 -6.49 16.11
N GLU A 137 -7.45 -7.14 16.25
CA GLU A 137 -6.73 -7.27 17.53
C GLU A 137 -6.32 -5.91 18.10
N ARG A 138 -5.99 -4.95 17.23
CA ARG A 138 -5.68 -3.57 17.61
C ARG A 138 -6.92 -2.71 17.87
N GLY A 139 -8.13 -3.24 17.69
CA GLY A 139 -9.39 -2.51 17.88
C GLY A 139 -9.62 -1.43 16.82
N VAL A 140 -8.98 -1.52 15.65
CA VAL A 140 -9.14 -0.56 14.56
C VAL A 140 -10.52 -0.76 13.92
N ASN A 141 -11.33 0.31 13.86
CA ASN A 141 -12.63 0.29 13.20
C ASN A 141 -12.48 0.52 11.68
N TRP A 142 -11.90 -0.46 11.00
CA TRP A 142 -11.67 -0.41 9.55
C TRP A 142 -12.96 -0.56 8.75
N THR A 143 -13.00 0.07 7.58
CA THR A 143 -14.14 0.09 6.64
C THR A 143 -13.78 -0.46 5.26
N SER A 144 -12.50 -0.39 4.86
CA SER A 144 -11.99 -1.06 3.66
C SER A 144 -10.52 -1.43 3.82
N VAL A 145 -10.08 -2.45 3.11
CA VAL A 145 -8.68 -2.89 3.04
C VAL A 145 -8.40 -3.30 1.59
N ASP A 146 -7.73 -2.42 0.86
CA ASP A 146 -7.57 -2.53 -0.60
C ASP A 146 -6.08 -2.56 -0.97
N VAL A 147 -5.70 -3.32 -2.00
CA VAL A 147 -4.35 -3.27 -2.57
C VAL A 147 -4.44 -2.59 -3.93
N VAL A 148 -3.89 -1.38 -4.01
CA VAL A 148 -4.05 -0.49 -5.15
C VAL A 148 -2.72 0.13 -5.57
N ARG A 149 -2.67 0.65 -6.79
CA ARG A 149 -1.70 1.67 -7.19
C ARG A 149 -2.43 3.01 -7.22
N ILE A 150 -1.83 4.07 -6.67
CA ILE A 150 -2.40 5.42 -6.67
C ILE A 150 -1.37 6.36 -7.31
N TRP A 151 -1.81 7.19 -8.26
CA TRP A 151 -0.94 8.15 -8.94
C TRP A 151 -1.65 9.44 -9.31
N GLU A 152 -0.87 10.46 -9.65
CA GLU A 152 -1.36 11.71 -10.20
C GLU A 152 -1.37 11.66 -11.73
N GLU A 153 -2.39 12.24 -12.36
CA GLU A 153 -2.49 12.37 -13.81
C GLU A 153 -1.25 13.09 -14.41
N GLY A 154 -0.71 12.55 -15.50
CA GLY A 154 0.54 13.01 -16.11
C GLY A 154 1.82 12.59 -15.37
N GLU A 155 1.74 11.62 -14.45
CA GLU A 155 2.89 11.02 -13.76
C GLU A 155 2.94 9.48 -13.96
N ALA A 156 3.80 8.81 -13.18
CA ALA A 156 3.95 7.35 -13.13
C ALA A 156 2.59 6.64 -13.03
N GLY A 157 2.33 5.62 -13.85
CA GLY A 157 1.04 4.92 -13.93
C GLY A 157 0.30 5.09 -15.25
N GLU A 158 0.81 5.94 -16.16
CA GLU A 158 0.39 5.99 -17.57
C GLU A 158 1.14 4.96 -18.42
N GLU A 159 0.53 4.51 -19.53
CA GLU A 159 1.13 3.52 -20.45
C GLU A 159 2.51 3.99 -20.94
N GLY A 160 3.55 3.20 -20.67
CA GLY A 160 4.94 3.53 -21.01
C GLY A 160 5.74 4.24 -19.90
N THR A 161 5.17 4.43 -18.71
CA THR A 161 5.88 4.97 -17.54
C THR A 161 6.17 3.89 -16.48
N THR A 162 7.01 4.21 -15.48
CA THR A 162 7.22 3.36 -14.31
C THR A 162 5.89 3.16 -13.58
N PRO A 163 5.53 1.92 -13.16
CA PRO A 163 4.31 1.69 -12.39
C PRO A 163 4.34 2.48 -11.08
N ALA A 164 3.22 3.13 -10.74
CA ALA A 164 3.05 3.80 -9.45
C ALA A 164 3.17 2.81 -8.28
N PRO A 165 3.64 3.22 -7.08
CA PRO A 165 3.84 2.32 -5.95
C PRO A 165 2.61 1.48 -5.61
N VAL A 166 2.82 0.26 -5.11
CA VAL A 166 1.74 -0.54 -4.54
C VAL A 166 1.47 -0.07 -3.13
N VAL A 167 0.19 0.19 -2.84
CA VAL A 167 -0.30 0.70 -1.57
C VAL A 167 -1.33 -0.28 -0.99
N LEU A 168 -1.09 -0.76 0.22
CA LEU A 168 -2.14 -1.28 1.08
C LEU A 168 -2.91 -0.10 1.67
N TRP A 169 -4.10 0.13 1.12
CA TRP A 169 -4.94 1.29 1.40
C TRP A 169 -6.08 0.91 2.34
N ILE A 170 -6.03 1.41 3.57
CA ILE A 170 -6.94 1.03 4.64
C ILE A 170 -7.87 2.20 4.95
N GLY A 171 -9.18 2.00 4.75
CA GLY A 171 -10.21 2.91 5.22
C GLY A 171 -10.56 2.65 6.68
N VAL A 172 -10.79 3.70 7.46
CA VAL A 172 -11.34 3.63 8.82
C VAL A 172 -12.56 4.52 8.97
N ALA A 173 -13.37 4.28 9.99
CA ALA A 173 -14.52 5.16 10.25
C ALA A 173 -14.03 6.57 10.67
N PRO A 174 -14.72 7.64 10.27
CA PRO A 174 -14.33 9.00 10.64
C PRO A 174 -14.24 9.22 12.14
N ARG A 175 -13.16 9.85 12.60
CA ARG A 175 -12.84 10.15 14.00
C ARG A 175 -12.77 8.92 14.90
N SER A 176 -12.56 7.73 14.33
CA SER A 176 -12.49 6.47 15.09
C SER A 176 -11.08 6.07 15.50
N LEU A 177 -10.05 6.67 14.92
CA LEU A 177 -8.66 6.28 15.13
C LEU A 177 -7.76 7.51 15.31
N ALA A 178 -7.00 7.55 16.40
CA ALA A 178 -6.03 8.61 16.65
C ALA A 178 -4.82 8.48 15.69
N ARG A 179 -4.15 9.60 15.39
CA ARG A 179 -3.02 9.63 14.44
C ARG A 179 -1.87 8.69 14.86
N ASP A 180 -1.53 8.66 16.15
CA ASP A 180 -0.46 7.78 16.66
C ASP A 180 -0.83 6.30 16.55
N ASP A 181 -2.10 5.96 16.82
CA ASP A 181 -2.62 4.61 16.67
C ASP A 181 -2.67 4.19 15.19
N ALA A 182 -3.05 5.11 14.29
CA ALA A 182 -3.00 4.89 12.85
C ALA A 182 -1.56 4.66 12.37
N HIS A 183 -0.60 5.44 12.87
CA HIS A 183 0.81 5.23 12.57
C HIS A 183 1.27 3.84 13.03
N ALA A 184 0.99 3.46 14.27
CA ALA A 184 1.32 2.14 14.79
C ALA A 184 0.66 1.01 13.98
N ALA A 185 -0.60 1.17 13.60
CA ALA A 185 -1.33 0.19 12.78
C ALA A 185 -0.73 0.06 11.37
N ALA A 186 -0.38 1.18 10.72
CA ALA A 186 0.20 1.17 9.39
C ALA A 186 1.54 0.42 9.36
N PHE A 187 2.43 0.72 10.31
CA PHE A 187 3.71 0.02 10.42
C PHE A 187 3.56 -1.44 10.84
N GLY A 188 2.59 -1.78 11.70
CA GLY A 188 2.31 -3.18 12.02
C GLY A 188 1.82 -3.99 10.81
N CYS A 189 0.97 -3.40 9.98
CA CYS A 189 0.58 -4.00 8.69
C CYS A 189 1.78 -4.16 7.75
N LEU A 190 2.68 -3.17 7.70
CA LEU A 190 3.90 -3.24 6.90
C LEU A 190 4.80 -4.39 7.36
N GLU A 191 4.95 -4.60 8.67
CA GLU A 191 5.72 -5.74 9.21
C GLU A 191 5.09 -7.09 8.86
N ILE A 192 3.76 -7.19 8.80
CA ILE A 192 3.08 -8.40 8.32
C ILE A 192 3.45 -8.66 6.86
N LEU A 193 3.40 -7.65 6.00
CA LEU A 193 3.76 -7.77 4.58
C LEU A 193 5.22 -8.18 4.40
N ARG A 194 6.14 -7.57 5.18
CA ARG A 194 7.55 -7.92 5.24
C ARG A 194 7.77 -9.36 5.68
N GLY A 195 6.97 -9.86 6.63
CA GLY A 195 6.98 -11.26 7.06
C GLY A 195 6.64 -12.26 5.94
N PHE A 196 6.03 -11.80 4.85
CA PHE A 196 5.79 -12.59 3.63
C PHE A 196 6.80 -12.32 2.51
N GLY A 197 7.84 -11.53 2.78
CA GLY A 197 8.83 -11.14 1.78
C GLY A 197 8.38 -10.03 0.84
N VAL A 198 7.22 -9.40 1.09
CA VAL A 198 6.72 -8.26 0.31
C VAL A 198 7.29 -6.98 0.91
N THR A 199 8.20 -6.33 0.18
CA THR A 199 8.96 -5.16 0.68
C THR A 199 8.76 -3.91 -0.17
N ASP A 200 8.20 -4.08 -1.37
CA ASP A 200 7.87 -3.08 -2.38
C ASP A 200 6.43 -2.57 -2.26
N VAL A 201 5.95 -2.41 -1.01
CA VAL A 201 4.60 -1.97 -0.68
C VAL A 201 4.61 -0.89 0.39
N GLU A 202 3.77 0.11 0.21
CA GLU A 202 3.49 1.15 1.20
C GLU A 202 2.16 0.86 1.88
N VAL A 203 2.00 1.30 3.13
CA VAL A 203 0.72 1.21 3.84
C VAL A 203 0.23 2.60 4.14
N GLU A 204 -1.04 2.86 3.79
CA GLU A 204 -1.69 4.15 4.01
C GLU A 204 -3.04 3.93 4.70
N ILE A 205 -3.33 4.74 5.73
CA ILE A 205 -4.59 4.72 6.46
C ILE A 205 -5.32 6.05 6.25
N ARG A 206 -6.61 5.96 5.90
CA ARG A 206 -7.48 7.12 5.62
C ARG A 206 -8.83 7.05 6.32
N GLU A 207 -9.42 8.20 6.59
CA GLU A 207 -10.84 8.35 7.00
C GLU A 207 -11.78 8.53 5.80
#